data_AF-A0A0C2N576-F1
#
_entry.id   AF-A0A0C2N576-F1
#
_cell.length_a   1.000
_cell.length_b   1.000
_cell.length_c   1.000
_cell.angle_alpha   90.00
_cell.angle_beta   90.00
_cell.angle_gamma   90.00
#
_symmetry.space_group_name_H-M   'P 1'
#
loop_
_entity.id
_entity.type
_entity.pdbx_description
1 polymer ?
#
loop_
_entity_poly.entity_id
_entity_poly.type
_entity_poly.pdbx_seq_one_letter_code
_entity_poly.pdbx_strand_id
1 'polypeptide(L)'
;MAMIFAVIGIGFILNVQCEEVDSGIIIPNKAGTYPITIGNTRYRGWEPPNEQDFDDLRAILKRDPDHNYLIRGKLKRATSGVDENGLFKIYEVENPDLTYSYPIQYFALNAGTHIDGDKLAKVLDTKPFEILKKPRN
;
A
#
# COMPACT_ATOMS: atom_id res chain seq x y z
N MET A 1 -38.26 -46.16 -2.69
CA MET A 1 -38.41 -44.69 -2.72
C MET A 1 -37.03 -44.08 -2.57
N ALA A 2 -36.61 -43.35 -3.60
CA ALA A 2 -35.31 -42.71 -3.72
C ALA A 2 -35.39 -41.24 -3.26
N MET A 3 -34.32 -40.70 -2.68
CA MET A 3 -33.59 -39.59 -3.30
C MET A 3 -32.28 -39.32 -2.56
N ILE A 4 -31.18 -39.59 -3.27
CA ILE A 4 -29.82 -39.14 -3.00
C ILE A 4 -29.72 -37.74 -3.60
N PHE A 5 -29.37 -36.72 -2.82
CA PHE A 5 -28.96 -35.43 -3.37
C PHE A 5 -27.46 -35.50 -3.69
N ALA A 6 -27.17 -35.76 -4.96
CA ALA A 6 -25.89 -35.48 -5.57
C ALA A 6 -25.76 -33.96 -5.76
N VAL A 7 -24.70 -33.37 -5.20
CA VAL A 7 -24.29 -32.01 -5.52
C VAL A 7 -23.20 -32.09 -6.58
N ILE A 8 -23.53 -31.59 -7.77
CA ILE A 8 -22.63 -31.39 -8.90
C ILE A 8 -22.08 -29.97 -8.84
N GLY A 9 -20.79 -29.85 -9.18
CA GLY A 9 -20.24 -28.68 -9.88
C GLY A 9 -19.22 -27.90 -9.06
N ILE A 10 -18.12 -27.38 -9.61
CA ILE A 10 -17.61 -27.27 -10.98
C ILE A 10 -16.08 -27.19 -10.82
N GLY A 11 -15.33 -27.86 -11.69
CA GLY A 11 -13.88 -27.87 -11.66
C GLY A 11 -13.27 -26.48 -11.91
N PHE A 12 -12.34 -26.10 -11.04
CA PHE A 12 -11.36 -25.07 -11.36
C PHE A 12 -10.17 -25.73 -12.06
N ILE A 13 -10.20 -25.73 -13.39
CA ILE A 13 -9.00 -25.95 -14.19
C ILE A 13 -8.25 -24.61 -14.18
N LEU A 14 -7.23 -24.50 -13.33
CA LEU A 14 -6.24 -23.43 -13.43
C LEU A 14 -5.39 -23.72 -14.67
N ASN A 15 -5.82 -23.13 -15.79
CA ASN A 15 -5.07 -23.09 -17.03
C ASN A 15 -3.93 -22.08 -16.83
N VAL A 16 -2.84 -22.51 -16.21
CA VAL A 16 -1.61 -21.72 -16.14
C VAL A 16 -0.97 -21.79 -17.52
N GLN A 17 -1.29 -20.82 -18.36
CA GLN A 17 -0.47 -20.50 -19.52
C GLN A 17 0.84 -19.92 -18.98
N CYS A 18 1.86 -20.77 -18.86
CA CYS A 18 3.25 -20.32 -18.80
C CYS A 18 3.59 -19.77 -20.18
N GLU A 19 3.50 -18.45 -20.33
CA GLU A 19 4.11 -17.76 -21.45
C GLU A 19 5.61 -17.63 -21.13
N GLU A 20 6.42 -18.39 -21.88
CA GLU A 20 7.86 -18.22 -21.93
C GLU A 20 8.14 -16.88 -22.65
N VAL A 21 8.46 -15.85 -21.87
CA VAL A 21 8.97 -14.59 -22.41
C VAL A 21 10.45 -14.50 -22.08
N ASP A 22 11.22 -14.74 -23.13
CA ASP A 22 12.66 -14.66 -23.24
C ASP A 22 13.10 -13.19 -23.12
N SER A 23 13.63 -12.79 -21.95
CA SER A 23 14.56 -11.66 -21.78
C SER A 23 14.94 -11.44 -20.30
N GLY A 24 15.97 -12.18 -19.85
CA GLY A 24 17.17 -11.60 -19.23
C GLY A 24 17.11 -10.68 -18.00
N ILE A 25 16.00 -10.48 -17.30
CA ILE A 25 15.96 -9.80 -16.00
C ILE A 25 15.05 -10.57 -15.04
N ILE A 26 15.66 -11.23 -14.05
CA ILE A 26 14.94 -11.84 -12.93
C ILE A 26 14.45 -10.71 -12.01
N ILE A 27 13.24 -10.20 -12.26
CA ILE A 27 12.49 -9.46 -11.24
C ILE A 27 11.70 -10.53 -10.46
N PRO A 28 11.96 -10.75 -9.17
CA PRO A 28 11.24 -11.76 -8.41
C PRO A 28 9.75 -11.42 -8.38
N ASN A 29 8.96 -12.17 -9.17
CA ASN A 29 7.51 -12.13 -9.14
C ASN A 29 7.00 -12.79 -7.86
N LYS A 30 7.05 -12.07 -6.73
CA LYS A 30 6.32 -12.45 -5.52
C LYS A 30 4.91 -11.88 -5.59
N ALA A 31 4.04 -12.57 -6.30
CA ALA A 31 2.58 -12.41 -6.20
C ALA A 31 2.04 -12.53 -4.75
N GLY A 32 2.89 -12.89 -3.77
CA GLY A 32 2.54 -12.98 -2.34
C GLY A 32 2.94 -11.80 -1.45
N THR A 33 3.67 -10.77 -1.93
CA THR A 33 4.14 -9.69 -1.04
C THR A 33 3.12 -8.55 -0.88
N TYR A 34 2.30 -8.27 -1.89
CA TYR A 34 1.33 -7.19 -1.88
C TYR A 34 -0.09 -7.74 -2.15
N PRO A 35 -0.79 -8.28 -1.14
CA PRO A 35 -2.05 -8.98 -1.32
C PRO A 35 -3.24 -8.07 -1.67
N ILE A 36 -3.11 -6.74 -1.49
CA ILE A 36 -4.17 -5.76 -1.76
C ILE A 36 -3.80 -5.00 -3.03
N THR A 37 -4.72 -4.87 -3.98
CA THR A 37 -4.52 -4.10 -5.23
C THR A 37 -5.66 -3.10 -5.41
N ILE A 38 -5.34 -1.84 -5.69
CA ILE A 38 -6.30 -0.76 -6.01
C ILE A 38 -5.78 -0.04 -7.26
N GLY A 39 -6.53 -0.14 -8.37
CA GLY A 39 -6.04 0.36 -9.66
C GLY A 39 -4.72 -0.31 -10.05
N ASN A 40 -3.70 0.51 -10.36
CA ASN A 40 -2.34 0.04 -10.66
C ASN A 40 -1.45 -0.10 -9.41
N THR A 41 -1.97 0.28 -8.24
CA THR A 41 -1.20 0.30 -6.99
C THR A 41 -1.41 -0.97 -6.20
N ARG A 42 -0.32 -1.56 -5.68
CA ARG A 42 -0.33 -2.77 -4.85
C ARG A 42 0.20 -2.46 -3.46
N TYR A 43 -0.42 -3.02 -2.42
CA TYR A 43 -0.17 -2.70 -1.02
C TYR A 43 0.05 -3.93 -0.15
N ARG A 44 0.89 -3.78 0.88
CA ARG A 44 0.98 -4.72 2.00
C ARG A 44 -0.16 -4.47 2.98
N GLY A 45 -0.39 -5.44 3.87
CA GLY A 45 -1.23 -5.22 5.03
C GLY A 45 -0.67 -4.09 5.90
N TRP A 46 -1.56 -3.43 6.65
CA TRP A 46 -1.14 -2.46 7.65
C TRP A 46 -0.43 -3.17 8.81
N GLU A 47 0.72 -2.65 9.18
CA GLU A 47 1.55 -3.20 10.26
C GLU A 47 1.78 -2.13 11.34
N PRO A 48 2.01 -2.53 12.61
CA PRO A 48 2.53 -1.63 13.61
C PRO A 48 3.85 -1.01 13.14
N PRO A 49 4.10 0.28 13.40
CA PRO A 49 5.34 0.93 12.99
C PRO A 49 6.53 0.33 13.75
N ASN A 50 7.64 0.15 13.06
CA ASN A 50 8.93 -0.20 13.66
C ASN A 50 9.78 1.06 13.90
N GLU A 51 10.94 0.93 14.56
CA GLU A 51 11.82 2.08 14.86
C GLU A 51 12.25 2.85 13.61
N GLN A 52 12.56 2.15 12.52
CA GLN A 52 12.92 2.76 11.24
C GLN A 52 11.78 3.63 10.69
N ASP A 53 10.52 3.21 10.84
CA ASP A 53 9.36 3.99 10.41
C ASP A 53 9.25 5.34 11.12
N PHE A 54 9.58 5.37 12.42
CA PHE A 54 9.60 6.60 13.18
C PHE A 54 10.74 7.52 12.75
N ASP A 55 11.93 6.96 12.55
CA ASP A 55 13.13 7.71 12.17
C ASP A 55 13.01 8.29 10.77
N ASP A 56 12.56 7.50 9.80
CA ASP A 56 12.35 7.92 8.40
C ASP A 56 11.33 9.06 8.33
N LEU A 57 10.14 8.85 8.94
CA LEU A 57 9.09 9.86 8.93
C LEU A 57 9.54 11.13 9.64
N ARG A 58 10.17 11.03 10.82
CA ARG A 58 10.68 12.22 11.53
C ARG A 58 11.78 12.94 10.77
N ALA A 59 12.66 12.23 10.08
CA ALA A 59 13.74 12.83 9.32
C ALA A 59 13.19 13.68 8.16
N ILE A 60 12.21 13.15 7.43
CA ILE A 60 11.57 13.87 6.32
C ILE A 60 10.72 15.02 6.86
N LEU A 61 9.90 14.77 7.88
CA LEU A 61 9.07 15.81 8.49
C LEU A 61 9.87 16.95 9.08
N LYS A 62 11.17 16.81 9.38
CA LYS A 62 12.01 17.95 9.81
C LYS A 62 12.54 18.77 8.64
N ARG A 63 12.65 18.18 7.46
CA ARG A 63 13.21 18.78 6.24
C ARG A 63 12.12 19.35 5.33
N ASP A 64 10.91 18.84 5.46
CA ASP A 64 9.75 19.21 4.65
C ASP A 64 8.81 20.16 5.44
N PRO A 65 8.96 21.49 5.27
CA PRO A 65 8.21 22.47 6.07
C PRO A 65 6.71 22.41 5.84
N ASP A 66 6.26 21.94 4.68
CA ASP A 66 4.84 21.88 4.32
C ASP A 66 4.07 20.87 5.19
N HIS A 67 4.79 19.90 5.78
CA HIS A 67 4.22 18.81 6.56
C HIS A 67 4.67 18.79 8.03
N ASN A 68 5.43 19.80 8.49
CA ASN A 68 5.93 19.92 9.87
C ASN A 68 4.83 19.76 10.95
N TYR A 69 3.57 20.10 10.63
CA TYR A 69 2.45 19.96 11.56
C TYR A 69 2.24 18.51 12.02
N LEU A 70 2.64 17.52 11.21
CA LEU A 70 2.56 16.10 11.52
C LEU A 70 3.59 15.63 12.57
N ILE A 71 4.61 16.43 12.89
CA ILE A 71 5.66 16.06 13.87
C ILE A 71 5.05 15.78 15.26
N ARG A 72 3.96 16.47 15.60
CA ARG A 72 3.25 16.29 16.88
C ARG A 72 2.28 15.11 16.86
N GLY A 73 2.03 14.53 15.70
CA GLY A 73 1.16 13.38 15.53
C GLY A 73 1.81 12.09 16.05
N LYS A 74 0.96 11.13 16.38
CA LYS A 74 1.36 9.79 16.78
C LYS A 74 1.28 8.86 15.57
N LEU A 75 2.40 8.27 15.19
CA LEU A 75 2.42 7.22 14.18
C LEU A 75 1.75 5.96 14.74
N LYS A 76 0.70 5.49 14.06
CA LYS A 76 -0.13 4.36 14.50
C LYS A 76 0.21 3.08 13.77
N ARG A 77 0.36 3.18 12.45
CA ARG A 77 0.59 2.06 11.54
C ARG A 77 1.37 2.56 10.32
N ALA A 78 2.03 1.63 9.64
CA ALA A 78 2.64 1.88 8.34
C ALA A 78 2.26 0.76 7.36
N THR A 79 2.27 1.07 6.08
CA THR A 79 2.19 0.06 5.03
C THR A 79 3.10 0.44 3.87
N SER A 80 3.68 -0.55 3.22
CA SER A 80 4.45 -0.35 1.99
C SER A 80 3.61 -0.73 0.78
N GLY A 81 3.88 -0.07 -0.34
CA GLY A 81 3.25 -0.36 -1.60
C GLY A 81 4.16 -0.11 -2.79
N VAL A 82 3.64 -0.44 -3.96
CA VAL A 82 4.27 -0.20 -5.25
C VAL A 82 3.23 0.33 -6.22
N ASP A 83 3.57 1.40 -6.93
CA ASP A 83 2.77 1.98 -8.02
C ASP A 83 3.66 2.23 -9.26
N GLU A 84 3.15 3.03 -10.20
CA GLU A 84 3.86 3.44 -11.41
C GLU A 84 5.08 4.34 -11.13
N ASN A 85 5.11 5.05 -10.00
CA ASN A 85 6.21 5.92 -9.61
C ASN A 85 7.30 5.16 -8.87
N GLY A 86 6.98 4.01 -8.27
CA GLY A 86 7.95 3.09 -7.69
C GLY A 86 7.51 2.53 -6.35
N LEU A 87 8.48 2.26 -5.45
CA LEU A 87 8.19 1.78 -4.10
C LEU A 87 7.93 2.96 -3.16
N PHE A 88 6.85 2.84 -2.39
CA PHE A 88 6.45 3.86 -1.41
C PHE A 88 6.02 3.25 -0.09
N LYS A 89 5.94 4.12 0.92
CA LYS A 89 5.42 3.85 2.25
C LYS A 89 4.36 4.88 2.62
N ILE A 90 3.28 4.41 3.22
CA ILE A 90 2.20 5.24 3.76
C ILE A 90 2.21 5.08 5.26
N TYR A 91 2.16 6.21 5.94
CA TYR A 91 2.06 6.26 7.39
C TYR A 91 0.65 6.64 7.80
N GLU A 92 0.11 6.04 8.87
CA GLU A 92 -1.12 6.50 9.51
C GLU A 92 -0.74 7.32 10.74
N VAL A 93 -0.90 8.64 10.66
CA VAL A 93 -0.55 9.58 11.72
C VAL A 93 -1.83 10.10 12.36
N GLU A 94 -1.99 9.87 13.66
CA GLU A 94 -3.05 10.45 14.47
C GLU A 94 -2.59 11.82 14.99
N ASN A 95 -3.23 12.88 14.53
CA ASN A 95 -2.93 14.25 14.92
C ASN A 95 -3.43 14.58 16.34
N PRO A 96 -2.94 15.65 16.98
CA PRO A 96 -3.40 16.06 18.30
C PRO A 96 -4.92 16.36 18.41
N ASP A 97 -5.55 16.72 17.29
CA ASP A 97 -7.00 16.96 17.18
C ASP A 97 -7.80 15.68 16.91
N LEU A 98 -7.16 14.50 17.02
CA LEU A 98 -7.73 13.17 16.75
C LEU A 98 -8.13 12.94 15.29
N THR A 99 -7.69 13.80 14.37
CA THR A 99 -7.79 13.54 12.93
C THR A 99 -6.67 12.60 12.47
N TYR A 100 -6.87 11.96 11.32
CA TYR A 100 -5.87 11.07 10.74
C TYR A 100 -5.33 11.65 9.45
N SER A 101 -4.02 11.68 9.31
CA SER A 101 -3.32 12.05 8.09
C SER A 101 -2.52 10.87 7.55
N TYR A 102 -2.46 10.78 6.23
CA TYR A 102 -1.80 9.67 5.54
C TYR A 102 -0.69 10.19 4.60
N PRO A 103 0.47 10.61 5.15
CA PRO A 103 1.61 11.02 4.32
C PRO A 103 2.21 9.83 3.57
N ILE A 104 2.66 10.09 2.34
CA ILE A 104 3.26 9.12 1.43
C ILE A 104 4.73 9.49 1.18
N GLN A 105 5.64 8.54 1.44
CA GLN A 105 7.07 8.64 1.12
C GLN A 105 7.42 7.65 0.01
N TYR A 106 8.12 8.10 -1.02
CA TYR A 106 8.74 7.23 -2.02
C TYR A 106 10.21 7.00 -1.68
N PHE A 107 10.69 5.77 -1.82
CA PHE A 107 12.09 5.42 -1.48
C PHE A 107 12.84 4.67 -2.60
N ALA A 108 12.13 4.20 -3.63
CA ALA A 108 12.75 3.73 -4.86
C ALA A 108 11.93 4.20 -6.04
N LEU A 109 12.30 5.36 -6.58
CA LEU A 109 11.63 6.01 -7.70
C LEU A 109 12.06 5.40 -9.03
N ASN A 110 11.11 5.27 -9.96
CA ASN A 110 11.41 4.92 -11.35
C ASN A 110 12.05 6.10 -12.07
N ALA A 111 12.88 5.81 -13.10
CA ALA A 111 13.51 6.83 -13.91
C ALA A 111 12.46 7.73 -14.60
N GLY A 112 12.64 9.05 -14.53
CA GLY A 112 11.75 10.04 -15.15
C GLY A 112 10.54 10.45 -14.30
N THR A 113 10.45 9.99 -13.04
CA THR A 113 9.43 10.48 -12.11
C THR A 113 9.69 11.93 -11.69
N HIS A 114 8.63 12.72 -11.54
CA HIS A 114 8.70 14.12 -11.10
C HIS A 114 8.65 14.29 -9.57
N ILE A 115 8.80 13.20 -8.82
CA ILE A 115 8.71 13.20 -7.35
C ILE A 115 10.06 13.58 -6.77
N ASP A 116 10.05 14.54 -5.84
CA ASP A 116 11.22 14.95 -5.09
C ASP A 116 11.48 13.94 -3.95
N GLY A 117 12.61 13.23 -4.01
CA GLY A 117 12.93 12.13 -3.08
C GLY A 117 13.15 12.59 -1.63
N ASP A 118 13.36 13.89 -1.40
CA ASP A 118 13.55 14.48 -0.07
C ASP A 118 12.25 15.02 0.55
N LYS A 119 11.09 14.80 -0.09
CA LYS A 119 9.78 15.31 0.34
C LYS A 119 8.74 14.22 0.47
N LEU A 120 7.69 14.51 1.23
CA LEU A 120 6.47 13.71 1.17
C LEU A 120 5.72 14.04 -0.13
N ALA A 121 5.41 13.01 -0.91
CA ALA A 121 4.78 13.19 -2.21
C ALA A 121 3.34 13.69 -2.10
N LYS A 122 2.62 13.26 -1.05
CA LYS A 122 1.22 13.65 -0.80
C LYS A 122 0.81 13.31 0.63
N VAL A 123 -0.08 14.13 1.19
CA VAL A 123 -0.89 13.76 2.36
C VAL A 123 -2.31 13.50 1.90
N LEU A 124 -2.88 12.37 2.30
CA LEU A 124 -4.31 12.11 2.13
C LEU A 124 -5.02 12.42 3.45
N ASP A 125 -6.15 13.12 3.36
CA ASP A 125 -7.01 13.44 4.52
C ASP A 125 -8.04 12.36 4.81
N THR A 126 -8.14 11.36 3.92
CA THR A 126 -9.06 10.23 4.05
C THR A 126 -8.28 8.93 3.92
N LYS A 127 -8.64 7.96 4.75
CA LYS A 127 -8.03 6.62 4.74
C LYS A 127 -8.25 5.96 3.37
N PRO A 128 -7.17 5.65 2.62
CA PRO A 128 -7.31 5.16 1.25
C PRO A 128 -7.79 3.70 1.15
N PHE A 129 -7.97 2.99 2.27
CA PHE A 129 -8.21 1.54 2.31
C PHE A 129 -9.50 1.09 3.00
N GLU A 130 -10.28 2.01 3.56
CA GLU A 130 -11.62 1.67 4.02
C GLU A 130 -12.58 1.79 2.85
N ILE A 131 -12.76 0.70 2.12
CA ILE A 131 -13.96 0.56 1.29
C ILE A 131 -15.14 0.74 2.25
N LEU A 132 -15.82 1.88 2.08
CA LEU A 132 -17.10 2.23 2.65
C LEU A 132 -17.94 0.96 2.74
N LYS A 133 -18.16 0.44 3.95
CA LYS A 133 -19.24 -0.52 4.15
C LYS A 133 -20.49 0.17 3.62
N LYS A 134 -20.95 -0.23 2.44
CA LYS A 134 -22.20 0.26 1.87
C LYS A 134 -23.24 0.11 2.98
N PRO A 135 -23.96 1.17 3.40
CA PRO A 135 -25.02 1.00 4.37
C PRO A 135 -25.97 -0.05 3.79
N ARG A 136 -26.17 -1.15 4.52
CA ARG A 136 -27.28 -2.06 4.25
C ARG A 136 -28.54 -1.25 4.55
N ASN A 137 -29.17 -0.73 3.50
CA ASN A 137 -30.60 -0.43 3.53
C ASN A 137 -31.38 -1.74 3.53
#